data_AF-A0A2D9PGF0-F1
#
_entry.id   AF-A0A2D9PGF0-F1
#
_cell.length_a   1.000
_cell.length_b   1.000
_cell.length_c   1.000
_cell.angle_alpha   90.00
_cell.angle_beta   90.00
_cell.angle_gamma   90.00
#
_symmetry.space_group_name_H-M   'P 1'
#
loop_
_entity.id
_entity.type
_entity.pdbx_description
1 polymer ?
#
loop_
_entity_poly.entity_id
_entity_poly.type
_entity_poly.pdbx_seq_one_letter_code
_entity_poly.pdbx_strand_id
1 'polypeptide(L)'
;MWFFMILSYVMVFISGIGLLLIGINHYINFWAQNHITLDLLVSIIFIASQTLVMFFFVGTGVNVREYLESHKELGDDLYHQMFAIKRKLYPPTMMVTILFMAMVIIDGVFFIGKVSEWWFHILYLLTLYYYFKATRVQHYSFKESTKIVITMTKSARTDS
;
A
#
# COMPACT_ATOMS: atom_id res chain seq x y z
N MET A 1 11.46 0.39 13.10
CA MET A 1 11.17 0.99 11.77
C MET A 1 11.59 0.10 10.61
N TRP A 2 12.85 -0.38 10.55
CA TRP A 2 13.33 -1.24 9.47
C TRP A 2 12.55 -2.55 9.31
N PHE A 3 12.25 -3.23 10.42
CA PHE A 3 11.39 -4.43 10.42
C PHE A 3 10.04 -4.16 9.72
N PHE A 4 9.38 -3.07 10.08
CA PHE A 4 8.05 -2.72 9.57
C PHE A 4 8.06 -2.34 8.09
N MET A 5 9.15 -1.71 7.62
CA MET A 5 9.38 -1.44 6.20
C MET A 5 9.59 -2.74 5.41
N ILE A 6 10.43 -3.66 5.91
CA ILE A 6 10.66 -4.96 5.27
C ILE A 6 9.35 -5.76 5.20
N LEU A 7 8.60 -5.81 6.30
CA LEU A 7 7.31 -6.48 6.35
C LEU A 7 6.33 -5.86 5.34
N SER A 8 6.31 -4.54 5.21
CA SER A 8 5.49 -3.84 4.21
C SER A 8 5.87 -4.23 2.79
N TYR A 9 7.17 -4.31 2.46
CA TYR A 9 7.61 -4.78 1.14
C TYR A 9 7.22 -6.22 0.86
N VAL A 10 7.39 -7.12 1.84
CA VAL A 10 6.99 -8.52 1.70
C VAL A 10 5.48 -8.63 1.47
N MET A 11 4.67 -7.93 2.26
CA MET A 11 3.22 -7.93 2.11
C MET A 11 2.77 -7.34 0.77
N VAL A 12 3.37 -6.23 0.34
CA VAL A 12 3.09 -5.65 -0.98
C VAL A 12 3.44 -6.68 -2.06
N PHE A 13 4.61 -7.30 -2.02
CA PHE A 13 5.00 -8.32 -2.99
C PHE A 13 4.01 -9.51 -3.04
N ILE A 14 3.63 -10.05 -1.88
CA ILE A 14 2.63 -11.14 -1.79
C ILE A 14 1.28 -10.68 -2.35
N SER A 15 0.84 -9.46 -2.06
CA SER A 15 -0.41 -8.92 -2.63
C SER A 15 -0.36 -8.78 -4.15
N GLY A 16 0.82 -8.49 -4.71
CA GLY A 16 1.05 -8.44 -6.15
C GLY A 16 0.96 -9.81 -6.81
N ILE A 17 1.52 -10.83 -6.18
CA ILE A 17 1.33 -12.23 -6.60
C ILE A 17 -0.15 -12.59 -6.54
N GLY A 18 -0.84 -12.26 -5.45
CA GLY A 18 -2.27 -12.48 -5.30
C GLY A 18 -3.09 -11.83 -6.41
N LEU A 19 -2.80 -10.58 -6.76
CA LEU A 19 -3.46 -9.88 -7.86
C LEU A 19 -3.29 -10.62 -9.20
N LEU A 20 -2.09 -11.13 -9.49
CA LEU A 20 -1.85 -11.94 -10.68
C LEU A 20 -2.61 -13.27 -10.65
N LEU A 21 -2.71 -13.90 -9.48
CA LEU A 21 -3.47 -15.14 -9.29
C LEU A 21 -4.96 -14.94 -9.57
N ILE A 22 -5.56 -13.82 -9.14
CA ILE A 22 -6.96 -13.48 -9.49
C ILE A 22 -7.12 -13.43 -11.00
N GLY A 23 -6.25 -12.70 -11.71
CA GLY A 23 -6.31 -12.61 -13.16
C GLY A 23 -6.20 -13.98 -13.84
N ILE A 24 -5.21 -14.79 -13.44
CA ILE A 24 -5.03 -16.16 -13.97
C ILE A 24 -6.26 -17.02 -13.69
N ASN A 25 -6.82 -16.93 -12.49
CA ASN A 25 -7.98 -17.71 -12.09
C ASN A 25 -9.22 -17.35 -12.91
N HIS A 26 -9.40 -16.06 -13.23
CA HIS A 26 -10.49 -15.58 -14.08
C HIS A 26 -10.40 -16.12 -15.52
N TYR A 27 -9.21 -16.12 -16.14
CA TYR A 27 -9.08 -16.54 -17.55
C TYR A 27 -8.95 -18.05 -17.76
N ILE A 28 -8.29 -18.76 -16.84
CA ILE A 28 -7.89 -20.17 -17.04
C ILE A 28 -8.72 -21.13 -16.19
N ASN A 29 -9.56 -20.62 -15.28
CA ASN A 29 -10.34 -21.42 -14.33
C ASN A 29 -9.49 -22.42 -13.54
N PHE A 30 -8.28 -22.01 -13.15
CA PHE A 30 -7.33 -22.85 -12.41
C PHE A 30 -7.91 -23.36 -11.09
N TRP A 31 -8.76 -22.58 -10.42
CA TRP A 31 -9.45 -22.96 -9.18
C TRP A 31 -10.98 -22.93 -9.33
N ALA A 32 -11.49 -23.67 -10.31
CA ALA A 32 -12.88 -23.63 -10.77
C ALA A 32 -13.96 -23.76 -9.69
N GLN A 33 -13.72 -24.54 -8.63
CA GLN A 33 -14.73 -24.80 -7.59
C GLN A 33 -14.81 -23.70 -6.52
N ASN A 34 -13.76 -22.88 -6.35
CA ASN A 34 -13.65 -21.89 -5.26
C ASN A 34 -13.14 -20.53 -5.75
N HIS A 35 -13.59 -20.07 -6.92
CA HIS A 35 -13.20 -18.78 -7.50
C HIS A 35 -13.31 -17.62 -6.50
N ILE A 36 -14.51 -17.47 -5.92
CA ILE A 36 -14.83 -16.41 -4.97
C ILE A 36 -13.95 -16.50 -3.72
N THR A 37 -13.62 -17.71 -3.25
CA THR A 37 -12.80 -17.90 -2.04
C THR A 37 -11.37 -17.41 -2.24
N LEU A 38 -10.78 -17.65 -3.42
CA LEU A 38 -9.45 -17.16 -3.75
C LEU A 38 -9.43 -15.62 -3.75
N ASP A 39 -10.40 -15.00 -4.42
CA ASP A 39 -10.46 -13.54 -4.55
C ASP A 39 -10.65 -12.88 -3.18
N LEU A 40 -11.48 -13.46 -2.31
CA LEU A 40 -11.66 -13.02 -0.93
C LEU A 40 -10.38 -13.16 -0.10
N LEU A 41 -9.67 -14.29 -0.21
CA LEU A 41 -8.41 -14.51 0.50
C LEU A 41 -7.36 -13.48 0.08
N VAL A 42 -7.18 -13.29 -1.24
CA VAL A 42 -6.26 -12.29 -1.78
C VAL A 42 -6.67 -10.89 -1.34
N SER A 43 -7.96 -10.59 -1.27
CA SER A 43 -8.45 -9.29 -0.79
C SER A 43 -8.08 -8.99 0.65
N ILE A 44 -8.20 -9.98 1.54
CA ILE A 44 -7.79 -9.83 2.93
C ILE A 44 -6.30 -9.50 3.01
N ILE A 45 -5.46 -10.25 2.29
CA ILE A 45 -4.01 -10.02 2.24
C ILE A 45 -3.69 -8.65 1.64
N PHE A 46 -4.39 -8.26 0.59
CA PHE A 46 -4.20 -6.98 -0.09
C PHE A 46 -4.54 -5.79 0.83
N ILE A 47 -5.72 -5.80 1.46
CA ILE A 47 -6.13 -4.74 2.40
C ILE A 47 -5.17 -4.70 3.59
N ALA A 48 -4.82 -5.86 4.17
CA ALA A 48 -3.84 -5.92 5.25
C ALA A 48 -2.49 -5.30 4.85
N SER A 49 -2.02 -5.56 3.61
CA SER A 49 -0.83 -4.94 3.05
C SER A 49 -0.95 -3.42 2.96
N GLN A 50 -2.03 -2.90 2.37
CA GLN A 50 -2.21 -1.44 2.23
C GLN A 50 -2.37 -0.75 3.58
N THR A 51 -3.09 -1.36 4.53
CA THR A 51 -3.22 -0.87 5.91
C THR A 51 -1.87 -0.86 6.62
N LEU A 52 -1.06 -1.91 6.46
CA LEU A 52 0.30 -1.95 7.02
C LEU A 52 1.16 -0.81 6.46
N VAL A 53 1.14 -0.59 5.14
CA VAL A 53 1.84 0.55 4.53
C VAL A 53 1.37 1.87 5.16
N MET A 54 0.06 2.11 5.27
CA MET A 54 -0.45 3.33 5.90
C MET A 54 0.02 3.47 7.35
N PHE A 55 -0.04 2.40 8.15
CA PHE A 55 0.42 2.42 9.54
C PHE A 55 1.92 2.73 9.68
N PHE A 56 2.75 2.31 8.73
CA PHE A 56 4.17 2.68 8.73
C PHE A 56 4.33 4.20 8.72
N PHE A 57 3.63 4.89 7.81
CA PHE A 57 3.75 6.34 7.67
C PHE A 57 3.05 7.09 8.79
N VAL A 58 1.94 6.56 9.31
CA VAL A 58 1.30 7.11 10.52
C VAL A 58 2.27 7.04 11.70
N GLY A 59 2.81 5.86 12.01
CA GLY A 59 3.73 5.66 13.13
C GLY A 59 5.06 6.39 12.98
N THR A 60 5.56 6.53 11.75
CA THR A 60 6.76 7.34 11.50
C THR A 60 6.50 8.83 11.71
N GLY A 61 5.34 9.34 11.24
CA GLY A 61 4.95 10.73 11.51
C GLY A 61 4.69 11.00 12.99
N VAL A 62 4.11 10.01 13.68
CA VAL A 62 4.22 9.72 15.12
C VAL A 62 5.49 10.26 15.79
N ASN A 63 6.52 9.45 15.56
CA ASN A 63 7.85 9.55 16.10
C ASN A 63 8.57 10.86 15.71
N VAL A 64 8.44 11.32 14.46
CA VAL A 64 9.02 12.60 14.02
C VAL A 64 8.45 13.76 14.83
N ARG A 65 7.14 13.77 15.06
CA ARG A 65 6.50 14.84 15.83
C ARG A 65 6.96 14.85 17.29
N GLU A 66 6.97 13.69 17.95
CA GLU A 66 7.43 13.56 19.34
C GLU A 66 8.90 14.00 19.51
N TYR A 67 9.75 13.70 18.53
CA TYR A 67 11.14 14.15 18.52
C TYR A 67 11.27 15.69 18.38
N LEU A 68 10.48 16.33 17.52
CA LEU A 68 10.49 17.79 17.39
C LEU A 68 9.90 18.50 18.61
N GLU A 69 8.91 17.90 19.27
CA GLU A 69 8.37 18.42 20.54
C GLU A 69 9.42 18.42 21.66
N SER A 70 10.38 17.48 21.61
CA SER A 70 11.51 17.39 22.55
C SER A 70 12.74 18.22 22.13
N HIS A 71 12.83 18.65 20.87
CA HIS A 71 13.99 19.37 20.29
C HIS A 71 13.51 20.59 19.49
N LYS A 72 12.97 21.59 20.21
CA LYS A 72 12.30 22.77 19.61
C LYS A 72 13.24 23.63 18.74
N GLU A 73 14.55 23.54 18.96
CA GLU A 73 15.61 24.21 18.21
C GLU A 73 15.73 23.74 16.75
N LEU A 74 15.24 22.55 16.41
CA LEU A 74 15.27 22.01 15.03
C LEU A 74 14.15 22.55 14.13
N GLY A 75 13.15 23.24 14.68
CA GLY A 75 12.02 23.80 13.93
C GLY A 75 11.11 22.76 13.24
N ASP A 76 10.13 23.23 12.47
CA ASP A 76 9.07 22.37 11.90
C ASP A 76 9.39 21.75 10.53
N ASP A 77 10.62 21.90 10.03
CA ASP A 77 10.99 21.49 8.67
C ASP A 77 10.83 19.96 8.46
N LEU A 78 11.30 19.16 9.41
CA LEU A 78 11.17 17.69 9.34
C LEU A 78 9.70 17.23 9.39
N TYR A 79 8.84 17.96 10.12
CA TYR A 79 7.41 17.70 10.16
C TYR A 79 6.74 18.00 8.82
N HIS A 80 7.07 19.14 8.21
CA HIS A 80 6.55 19.52 6.89
C HIS A 80 6.98 18.53 5.79
N GLN A 81 8.23 18.06 5.83
CA GLN A 81 8.70 17.00 4.92
C GLN A 81 7.89 15.71 5.11
N MET A 82 7.66 15.28 6.34
CA MET A 82 6.87 14.07 6.63
C MET A 82 5.40 14.22 6.18
N PHE A 83 4.81 15.40 6.37
CA PHE A 83 3.46 15.69 5.89
C PHE A 83 3.37 15.66 4.36
N ALA A 84 4.37 16.22 3.67
CA ALA A 84 4.44 16.20 2.20
C ALA A 84 4.51 14.76 1.65
N ILE A 85 5.26 13.88 2.31
CA ILE A 85 5.31 12.45 1.95
C ILE A 85 3.93 11.80 2.04
N LYS A 86 3.21 12.00 3.16
CA LYS A 86 1.86 11.45 3.35
C LYS A 86 0.89 11.92 2.26
N ARG A 87 0.92 13.22 1.94
CA ARG A 87 0.06 13.82 0.90
C ARG A 87 0.32 13.23 -0.49
N LYS A 88 1.55 12.85 -0.79
CA LYS A 88 1.92 12.20 -2.06
C LYS A 88 1.54 10.72 -2.10
N LEU A 89 1.66 10.05 -0.96
CA LEU A 89 1.45 8.61 -0.81
C LEU A 89 -0.01 8.20 -0.75
N TYR A 90 -0.84 8.93 0.00
CA TYR A 90 -2.19 8.48 0.34
C TYR A 90 -3.13 8.42 -0.89
N PRO A 91 -3.17 9.42 -1.78
CA PRO A 91 -4.07 9.37 -2.94
C PRO A 91 -3.87 8.13 -3.84
N PRO A 92 -2.66 7.78 -4.30
CA PRO A 92 -2.48 6.58 -5.12
C PRO A 92 -2.74 5.28 -4.36
N THR A 93 -2.41 5.22 -3.07
CA THR A 93 -2.65 4.04 -2.22
C THR A 93 -4.15 3.80 -1.99
N MET A 94 -4.92 4.86 -1.75
CA MET A 94 -6.38 4.76 -1.64
C MET A 94 -7.01 4.36 -2.96
N MET A 95 -6.56 4.95 -4.07
CA MET A 95 -7.09 4.64 -5.39
C MET A 95 -6.89 3.17 -5.77
N VAL A 96 -5.68 2.62 -5.60
CA VAL A 96 -5.47 1.18 -5.87
C VAL A 96 -6.34 0.30 -4.97
N THR A 97 -6.54 0.68 -3.71
CA THR A 97 -7.41 -0.07 -2.78
C THR A 97 -8.87 -0.08 -3.26
N ILE A 98 -9.41 1.07 -3.66
CA ILE A 98 -10.79 1.17 -4.15
C ILE A 98 -10.97 0.37 -5.44
N LEU A 99 -10.01 0.50 -6.37
CA LEU A 99 -10.05 -0.22 -7.65
C LEU A 99 -9.96 -1.73 -7.47
N PHE A 100 -9.06 -2.17 -6.60
CA PHE A 100 -8.91 -3.58 -6.26
C PHE A 100 -10.21 -4.15 -5.65
N MET A 101 -10.82 -3.43 -4.70
CA MET A 101 -12.08 -3.86 -4.09
C MET A 101 -13.23 -3.89 -5.10
N ALA A 102 -13.32 -2.89 -5.97
CA ALA A 102 -14.32 -2.87 -7.03
C ALA A 102 -14.12 -4.05 -8.00
N MET A 103 -12.87 -4.34 -8.38
CA MET A 103 -12.54 -5.45 -9.26
C MET A 103 -12.97 -6.80 -8.67
N VAL A 104 -12.63 -7.08 -7.40
CA VAL A 104 -13.03 -8.33 -6.73
C VAL A 104 -14.54 -8.47 -6.60
N ILE A 105 -15.26 -7.39 -6.26
CA ILE A 105 -16.72 -7.43 -6.17
C ILE A 105 -17.34 -7.73 -7.53
N ILE A 106 -16.87 -7.05 -8.59
CA ILE A 106 -17.36 -7.27 -9.95
C ILE A 106 -17.06 -8.68 -10.43
N ASP A 107 -15.89 -9.23 -10.11
CA ASP A 107 -15.52 -10.60 -10.45
C ASP A 107 -16.49 -11.61 -9.80
N GLY A 108 -16.72 -11.46 -8.48
CA GLY A 108 -17.69 -12.29 -7.76
C GLY A 108 -19.11 -12.21 -8.34
N VAL A 109 -19.56 -11.02 -8.75
CA VAL A 109 -20.88 -10.82 -9.37
C VAL A 109 -20.96 -11.38 -10.80
N PHE A 110 -19.85 -11.36 -11.55
CA PHE A 110 -19.73 -12.00 -12.85
C PHE A 110 -19.90 -13.52 -12.73
N PHE A 111 -19.27 -14.17 -11.75
CA PHE A 111 -19.45 -15.62 -11.52
C PHE A 111 -20.87 -16.02 -11.12
N ILE A 112 -21.66 -15.09 -10.58
CA ILE A 112 -23.11 -15.28 -10.29
C ILE A 112 -23.97 -15.05 -11.56
N GLY A 113 -23.36 -14.69 -12.69
CA GLY A 113 -24.02 -14.49 -13.98
C GLY A 113 -24.81 -13.17 -14.09
N LYS A 114 -24.48 -12.17 -13.26
CA LYS A 114 -25.26 -10.92 -13.15
C LYS A 114 -24.64 -9.72 -13.87
N VAL A 115 -23.37 -9.81 -14.28
CA VAL A 115 -22.62 -8.71 -14.90
C VAL A 115 -21.82 -9.24 -16.10
N SER A 116 -21.52 -8.37 -17.06
CA SER A 116 -20.67 -8.68 -18.21
C SER A 116 -19.19 -8.77 -17.83
N GLU A 117 -18.50 -9.76 -18.39
CA GLU A 117 -17.06 -9.99 -18.23
C GLU A 117 -16.19 -8.75 -18.56
N TRP A 118 -16.64 -7.90 -19.49
CA TRP A 118 -15.91 -6.70 -19.92
C TRP A 118 -15.59 -5.74 -18.77
N TRP A 119 -16.45 -5.66 -17.76
CA TRP A 119 -16.22 -4.83 -16.58
C TRP A 119 -15.02 -5.31 -15.76
N PHE A 120 -14.83 -6.63 -15.67
CA PHE A 120 -13.66 -7.21 -15.02
C PHE A 120 -12.38 -6.82 -15.75
N HIS A 121 -12.33 -6.97 -17.08
CA HIS A 121 -11.13 -6.64 -17.89
C HIS A 121 -10.69 -5.18 -17.71
N ILE A 122 -11.63 -4.24 -17.74
CA ILE A 122 -11.35 -2.82 -17.55
C ILE A 122 -10.79 -2.56 -16.14
N LEU A 123 -11.48 -3.08 -15.11
CA LEU A 123 -11.07 -2.88 -13.72
C LEU A 123 -9.74 -3.57 -13.40
N TYR A 124 -9.50 -4.74 -13.95
CA TYR A 124 -8.27 -5.51 -13.75
C TYR A 124 -7.06 -4.78 -14.34
N LEU A 125 -7.13 -4.33 -15.59
CA LEU A 125 -6.07 -3.54 -16.23
C LEU A 125 -5.79 -2.23 -15.49
N LEU A 126 -6.86 -1.54 -15.08
CA LEU A 126 -6.73 -0.29 -14.34
C LEU A 126 -6.14 -0.53 -12.94
N THR A 127 -6.54 -1.61 -12.26
CA THR A 127 -5.98 -2.01 -10.96
C THR A 127 -4.50 -2.35 -11.08
N LEU A 128 -4.08 -3.11 -12.09
CA LEU A 128 -2.67 -3.39 -12.35
C LEU A 128 -1.85 -2.10 -12.55
N TYR A 129 -2.34 -1.19 -13.40
CA TYR A 129 -1.68 0.08 -13.64
C TYR A 129 -1.53 0.90 -12.34
N TYR A 130 -2.60 1.04 -11.57
CA TYR A 130 -2.57 1.78 -10.30
C TYR A 130 -1.76 1.08 -9.23
N TYR A 131 -1.69 -0.26 -9.25
CA TYR A 131 -0.87 -1.03 -8.34
C TYR A 131 0.62 -0.74 -8.57
N PHE A 132 1.11 -0.83 -9.81
CA PHE A 132 2.50 -0.46 -10.11
C PHE A 132 2.79 1.01 -9.76
N LYS A 133 1.87 1.92 -10.09
CA LYS A 133 2.00 3.34 -9.74
C LYS A 133 2.08 3.54 -8.22
N ALA A 134 1.20 2.91 -7.45
CA ALA A 134 1.17 3.00 -6.00
C ALA A 134 2.43 2.39 -5.38
N THR A 135 2.86 1.21 -5.81
CA THR A 135 4.09 0.56 -5.32
C THR A 135 5.33 1.42 -5.56
N ARG A 136 5.45 2.08 -6.72
CA ARG A 136 6.56 3.02 -6.98
C ARG A 136 6.52 4.21 -6.04
N VAL A 137 5.36 4.83 -5.86
CA VAL A 137 5.21 5.97 -4.92
C VAL A 137 5.53 5.52 -3.49
N GLN A 138 5.01 4.37 -3.06
CA GLN A 138 5.30 3.76 -1.76
C GLN A 138 6.81 3.59 -1.54
N HIS A 139 7.52 3.00 -2.52
CA HIS A 139 8.97 2.82 -2.45
C HIS A 139 9.72 4.15 -2.25
N TYR A 140 9.41 5.16 -3.07
CA TYR A 140 10.04 6.48 -2.92
C TYR A 140 9.73 7.10 -1.56
N SER A 141 8.48 7.04 -1.11
CA SER A 141 8.06 7.54 0.20
C SER A 141 8.74 6.80 1.36
N PHE A 142 8.96 5.49 1.27
CA PHE A 142 9.72 4.73 2.27
C PHE A 142 11.17 5.20 2.36
N LYS A 143 11.80 5.48 1.20
CA LYS A 143 13.18 5.98 1.14
C LYS A 143 13.30 7.39 1.74
N GLU A 144 12.38 8.30 1.39
CA GLU A 144 12.33 9.66 1.92
C GLU A 144 12.08 9.65 3.44
N SER A 145 11.12 8.85 3.89
CA SER A 145 10.79 8.69 5.31
C SER A 145 11.99 8.15 6.12
N THR A 146 12.70 7.16 5.58
CA THR A 146 13.91 6.62 6.22
C THR A 146 15.03 7.66 6.29
N LYS A 147 15.19 8.51 5.26
CA LYS A 147 16.17 9.60 5.26
C LYS A 147 15.91 10.60 6.39
N ILE A 148 14.64 10.98 6.61
CA ILE A 148 14.23 11.88 7.70
C ILE A 148 14.63 11.27 9.06
N VAL A 149 14.30 10.01 9.29
CA VAL A 149 14.63 9.31 10.56
C VAL A 149 16.14 9.22 10.80
N ILE A 150 16.92 8.96 9.74
CA ILE A 150 18.40 8.93 9.84
C ILE A 150 18.94 10.31 10.21
N THR A 151 18.40 11.38 9.62
CA THR A 151 18.79 12.76 9.96
C THR A 151 18.52 13.06 11.44
N MET A 152 17.35 12.66 11.96
CA MET A 152 17.02 12.82 13.39
C MET A 152 18.01 12.08 14.30
N THR A 153 18.33 10.82 13.96
CA THR A 153 19.24 9.99 14.79
C THR A 153 20.67 10.53 14.77
N LYS A 154 21.09 11.20 13.67
CA LYS A 154 22.40 11.86 13.59
C LYS A 154 22.45 13.14 14.42
N SER A 155 21.40 13.96 14.40
CA SER A 155 21.31 15.16 15.26
C SER A 155 21.42 14.76 16.73
N ALA A 156 20.59 13.81 17.17
CA ALA A 156 20.58 13.32 18.56
C ALA A 156 21.93 12.78 19.07
N ARG A 157 22.82 12.31 18.18
CA ARG A 157 24.18 11.85 18.55
C ARG A 157 25.21 12.97 18.61
N THR A 158 24.93 14.11 17.98
CA THR A 158 25.82 15.28 17.99
C THR A 158 25.52 16.18 19.19
N ASP A 159 24.29 16.09 19.71
CA ASP A 159 23.80 16.84 20.87
C ASP A 159 24.09 16.15 22.23
N SER A 160 24.77 15.00 22.24
CA SER A 160 25.18 14.23 23.43
C SER A 160 26.69 14.27 23.65
#